data_AF-A0A2P6R2N4-F1
#
_entry.id   AF-A0A2P6R2N4-F1
#
_cell.length_a   1.000
_cell.length_b   1.000
_cell.length_c   1.000
_cell.angle_alpha   90.00
_cell.angle_beta   90.00
_cell.angle_gamma   90.00
#
_symmetry.space_group_name_H-M   'P 1'
#
loop_
_entity.id
_entity.type
_entity.pdbx_description
1 polymer ?
#
loop_
_entity_poly.entity_id
_entity_poly.type
_entity_poly.pdbx_seq_one_letter_code
_entity_poly.pdbx_strand_id
1 'polypeptide(L)'
;MSISSVPPLLLTPNSLFANIFMQDGPKLPRFNGILINTFDGIETEAVELLNGGKVIEALPPLFTVGPLVPCEFEKVDDDQLGNAQLLKWLDDQAEGSVVYVSFGSRTALSRDQIKELGDGLVRCGFRFLWVVKEKLVDREEEEGSLEIMEKMEGWTKETSWVTRQWEGF
;
A
#
# COMPACT_ATOMS: atom_id res chain seq x y z
N MET A 1 -22.18 -2.32 -5.78
CA MET A 1 -20.92 -1.56 -5.93
C MET A 1 -21.20 -0.29 -6.72
N SER A 2 -20.65 0.87 -6.33
CA SER A 2 -20.86 2.14 -7.05
C SER A 2 -19.92 2.24 -8.26
N ILE A 3 -20.36 2.89 -9.34
CA ILE A 3 -19.49 3.18 -10.50
C ILE A 3 -18.27 4.03 -10.11
N SER A 4 -18.36 4.79 -9.01
CA SER A 4 -17.25 5.58 -8.46
C SER A 4 -16.09 4.73 -7.94
N SER A 5 -16.31 3.44 -7.68
CA SER A 5 -15.26 2.50 -7.27
C SER A 5 -14.55 1.85 -8.46
N VAL A 6 -15.09 2.01 -9.68
CA VAL A 6 -14.46 1.49 -10.89
C VAL A 6 -13.49 2.54 -11.43
N PRO A 7 -12.19 2.20 -11.63
CA PRO A 7 -11.24 3.12 -12.24
C PRO A 7 -11.77 3.70 -13.56
N PRO A 8 -11.82 5.03 -13.74
CA PRO A 8 -12.38 5.66 -14.95
C PRO A 8 -11.73 5.17 -16.25
N LEU A 9 -10.44 4.83 -16.21
CA LEU A 9 -9.71 4.28 -17.35
C LEU A 9 -10.28 2.95 -17.85
N LEU A 10 -10.96 2.15 -17.01
CA LEU A 10 -11.66 0.94 -17.46
C LEU A 10 -12.96 1.25 -18.22
N LEU A 11 -13.55 2.42 -17.99
CA LEU A 11 -14.79 2.85 -18.62
C LEU A 11 -14.55 3.62 -19.93
N THR A 12 -13.34 4.14 -20.13
CA THR A 12 -12.96 4.84 -21.35
C THR A 12 -12.65 3.86 -22.48
N PRO A 13 -13.37 3.90 -23.61
CA PRO A 13 -13.10 3.03 -24.76
C PRO A 13 -11.67 3.19 -25.28
N ASN A 14 -11.04 2.07 -25.65
CA ASN A 14 -9.69 2.01 -26.23
C ASN A 14 -8.56 2.58 -25.34
N SER A 15 -8.79 2.79 -24.03
CA SER A 15 -7.68 3.12 -23.14
C SER A 15 -6.69 1.96 -23.06
N LEU A 16 -5.40 2.24 -22.93
CA LEU A 16 -4.38 1.21 -22.77
C LEU A 16 -4.72 0.27 -21.59
N PHE A 17 -5.18 0.86 -20.48
CA PHE A 17 -5.56 0.12 -19.28
C PHE A 17 -6.71 -0.85 -19.55
N ALA A 18 -7.81 -0.39 -20.14
CA ALA A 18 -8.95 -1.24 -20.49
C ALA A 18 -8.57 -2.34 -21.49
N ASN A 19 -7.76 -2.00 -22.49
CA ASN A 19 -7.33 -2.96 -23.52
C ASN A 19 -6.55 -4.14 -22.93
N ILE A 20 -5.72 -3.92 -21.91
CA ILE A 20 -4.98 -5.01 -21.24
C ILE A 20 -5.96 -6.02 -20.64
N PHE A 21 -6.93 -5.56 -19.85
CA PHE A 21 -7.93 -6.47 -19.24
C PHE A 21 -8.80 -7.17 -20.29
N MET A 22 -9.21 -6.46 -21.34
CA MET A 22 -10.04 -7.03 -22.41
C MET A 22 -9.27 -8.05 -23.27
N GLN A 23 -7.95 -7.95 -23.36
CA GLN A 23 -7.12 -8.91 -24.07
C GLN A 23 -6.82 -10.17 -23.24
N ASP A 24 -6.60 -10.02 -21.93
CA ASP A 24 -6.16 -11.13 -21.07
C ASP A 24 -7.30 -11.87 -20.39
N GLY A 25 -8.38 -11.18 -20.01
CA GLY A 25 -9.55 -11.78 -19.38
C GLY A 25 -10.11 -13.00 -20.15
N PRO A 26 -10.37 -12.90 -21.47
CA PRO A 26 -10.85 -14.02 -22.27
C PRO A 26 -9.90 -15.22 -22.37
N LYS A 27 -8.62 -15.06 -21.99
CA LYS A 27 -7.64 -16.15 -21.97
C LYS A 27 -7.66 -16.94 -20.66
N LEU A 28 -8.27 -16.41 -19.60
CA LEU A 28 -8.31 -17.06 -18.27
C LEU A 28 -8.83 -18.51 -18.29
N PRO A 29 -9.87 -18.87 -19.07
CA PRO A 29 -10.35 -20.26 -19.18
C PRO A 29 -9.33 -21.28 -19.67
N ARG A 30 -8.18 -20.84 -20.23
CA ARG A 30 -7.14 -21.73 -20.75
C ARG A 30 -6.17 -22.23 -19.67
N PHE A 31 -6.20 -21.65 -18.48
CA PHE A 31 -5.32 -22.04 -17.38
C PHE A 31 -5.93 -23.16 -16.54
N ASN A 32 -5.09 -23.87 -15.77
CA ASN A 32 -5.54 -24.94 -14.88
C ASN A 32 -6.08 -24.44 -13.53
N GLY A 33 -5.80 -23.18 -13.19
CA GLY A 33 -6.22 -22.56 -11.95
C GLY A 33 -5.74 -21.12 -11.86
N ILE A 34 -6.32 -20.36 -10.94
CA ILE A 34 -5.92 -18.99 -10.62
C ILE A 34 -5.49 -18.96 -9.16
N LEU A 35 -4.28 -18.49 -8.88
CA LEU A 35 -3.79 -18.30 -7.51
C LEU A 35 -4.03 -16.85 -7.10
N ILE A 36 -4.70 -16.63 -5.97
CA ILE A 36 -4.94 -15.30 -5.42
C ILE A 36 -4.37 -15.23 -4.01
N ASN A 37 -3.59 -14.18 -3.73
CA ASN A 37 -3.08 -13.88 -2.39
C ASN A 37 -4.21 -13.31 -1.51
N THR A 38 -5.11 -14.19 -1.08
CA THR A 38 -6.21 -13.95 -0.14
C THR A 38 -6.49 -15.26 0.61
N PHE A 39 -7.44 -15.27 1.54
CA PHE A 39 -7.91 -16.47 2.24
C PHE A 39 -9.42 -16.42 2.44
N ASP A 40 -10.06 -17.58 2.60
CA ASP A 40 -11.54 -17.67 2.62
C ASP A 40 -12.19 -16.77 3.67
N GLY A 41 -11.56 -16.57 4.83
CA GLY A 41 -12.10 -15.75 5.92
C GLY A 41 -12.27 -14.26 5.61
N ILE A 42 -11.64 -13.73 4.54
CA ILE A 42 -11.76 -12.31 4.15
C ILE A 42 -12.63 -12.09 2.91
N GLU A 43 -12.65 -13.03 1.96
CA GLU A 43 -13.29 -12.87 0.65
C GLU A 43 -14.24 -14.04 0.29
N THR A 44 -14.86 -14.70 1.28
CA THR A 44 -15.68 -15.92 1.09
C THR A 44 -16.68 -15.78 -0.06
N GLU A 45 -17.50 -14.72 -0.03
CA GLU A 45 -18.56 -14.50 -1.00
C GLU A 45 -18.00 -14.35 -2.43
N ALA A 46 -16.93 -13.57 -2.59
CA ALA A 46 -16.31 -13.35 -3.90
C ALA A 46 -15.74 -14.65 -4.48
N VAL A 47 -15.05 -15.44 -3.65
CA VAL A 47 -14.46 -16.72 -4.04
C VAL A 47 -15.55 -17.72 -4.44
N GLU A 48 -16.63 -17.84 -3.67
CA GLU A 48 -17.75 -18.74 -3.97
C GLU A 48 -18.47 -18.37 -5.27
N LEU A 49 -18.68 -17.07 -5.52
CA LEU A 49 -19.31 -16.59 -6.75
C LEU A 49 -18.45 -16.86 -8.00
N LEU A 50 -17.14 -16.70 -7.89
CA LEU A 50 -16.19 -16.97 -8.98
C LEU A 50 -16.06 -18.46 -9.25
N ASN A 51 -15.83 -19.29 -8.22
CA ASN A 51 -15.73 -20.74 -8.35
C ASN A 51 -17.07 -21.40 -8.73
N GLY A 52 -18.19 -20.78 -8.36
CA GLY A 52 -19.54 -21.23 -8.74
C GLY A 52 -19.95 -20.89 -10.17
N GLY A 53 -19.06 -20.29 -10.97
CA GLY A 53 -19.32 -19.95 -12.38
C GLY A 53 -20.39 -18.87 -12.60
N LYS A 54 -20.82 -18.17 -11.53
CA LYS A 54 -21.89 -17.16 -11.61
C LYS A 54 -21.43 -15.84 -12.23
N VAL A 55 -20.13 -15.55 -12.13
CA VAL A 55 -19.52 -14.33 -12.68
C VAL A 55 -18.90 -14.60 -14.05
N ILE A 56 -18.12 -15.68 -14.17
CA ILE A 56 -17.52 -16.16 -15.41
C ILE A 56 -17.71 -17.67 -15.46
N GLU A 57 -18.55 -18.15 -16.39
CA GLU A 57 -18.97 -19.55 -16.47
C GLU A 57 -17.80 -20.54 -16.65
N ALA A 58 -16.78 -20.14 -17.41
CA ALA A 58 -15.62 -20.97 -17.75
C ALA A 58 -14.34 -20.61 -16.97
N LEU A 59 -14.46 -19.97 -15.80
CA LEU A 59 -13.28 -19.67 -14.98
C LEU A 59 -12.69 -20.97 -14.43
N PRO A 60 -11.36 -21.17 -14.50
CA PRO A 60 -10.75 -22.31 -13.82
C PRO A 60 -10.81 -22.14 -12.29
N PRO A 61 -10.57 -23.21 -11.52
CA PRO A 61 -10.61 -23.14 -10.06
C PRO A 61 -9.70 -22.03 -9.51
N LEU A 62 -10.27 -21.22 -8.63
CA LEU A 62 -9.58 -20.16 -7.91
C LEU A 62 -9.11 -20.71 -6.56
N PHE A 63 -7.81 -20.61 -6.32
CA PHE A 63 -7.15 -21.06 -5.10
C PHE A 63 -6.68 -19.84 -4.31
N THR A 64 -7.19 -19.70 -3.09
CA THR A 64 -6.75 -18.71 -2.13
C THR A 64 -5.47 -19.21 -1.44
N VAL A 65 -4.33 -18.63 -1.79
CA VAL A 65 -3.00 -19.07 -1.31
C VAL A 65 -2.38 -18.12 -0.28
N GLY A 66 -3.16 -17.16 0.21
CA GLY A 66 -2.73 -16.13 1.13
C GLY A 66 -2.99 -16.45 2.61
N PRO A 67 -2.50 -15.56 3.51
CA PRO A 67 -1.53 -14.51 3.20
C PRO A 67 -0.16 -15.11 2.86
N LEU A 68 0.42 -14.69 1.73
CA LEU A 68 1.79 -15.05 1.39
C LEU A 68 2.73 -14.56 2.49
N VAL A 69 3.63 -15.43 2.93
CA VAL A 69 4.64 -15.07 3.93
C VAL A 69 5.70 -14.17 3.28
N PRO A 70 6.23 -13.17 4.01
CA PRO A 70 7.34 -12.36 3.50
C PRO A 70 8.55 -13.22 3.14
N CYS A 71 9.21 -12.88 2.04
CA CYS A 71 10.38 -13.62 1.54
C CYS A 71 11.64 -13.24 2.34
N GLU A 72 12.56 -14.18 2.54
CA GLU A 72 13.80 -13.90 3.32
C GLU A 72 14.70 -12.83 2.70
N PHE A 73 14.52 -12.49 1.41
CA PHE A 73 15.21 -11.39 0.73
C PHE A 73 14.60 -10.00 1.03
N GLU A 74 13.44 -9.95 1.69
CA GLU A 74 12.81 -8.72 2.21
C GLU A 74 13.32 -8.40 3.63
N LYS A 75 14.11 -9.31 4.25
CA LYS A 75 14.86 -9.00 5.47
C LYS A 75 15.92 -7.97 5.11
N VAL A 76 15.64 -6.70 5.39
CA VAL A 76 16.62 -5.63 5.30
C VAL A 76 17.79 -6.00 6.21
N ASP A 77 19.03 -5.87 5.72
CA ASP A 77 20.21 -5.96 6.59
C ASP A 77 19.99 -5.05 7.80
N ASP A 78 19.90 -5.68 8.98
CA ASP A 78 19.68 -5.03 10.28
C ASP A 78 20.80 -4.03 10.61
N ASP A 79 21.90 -4.09 9.85
CA ASP A 79 23.09 -3.26 9.94
C ASP A 79 22.94 -1.86 9.30
N GLN A 80 21.81 -1.53 8.66
CA GLN A 80 21.56 -0.13 8.30
C GLN A 80 21.23 0.67 9.57
N LEU A 81 22.13 1.58 9.95
CA LEU A 81 22.05 2.41 11.16
C LEU A 81 20.68 3.06 11.41
N GLY A 82 19.92 3.39 10.35
CA GLY A 82 18.57 3.95 10.45
C GLY A 82 17.50 2.95 10.92
N ASN A 83 17.61 1.68 10.54
CA ASN A 83 16.64 0.64 10.92
C ASN A 83 16.79 0.25 12.39
N ALA A 84 18.03 0.06 12.86
CA ALA A 84 18.28 -0.26 14.26
C ALA A 84 17.79 0.85 15.21
N GLN A 85 17.90 2.13 14.81
CA GLN A 85 17.38 3.24 15.61
C GLN A 85 15.84 3.30 15.61
N LEU A 86 15.21 3.02 14.47
CA LEU A 86 13.75 2.96 14.38
C LEU A 86 13.19 1.79 15.19
N LEU A 87 13.79 0.60 15.09
CA LEU A 87 13.37 -0.57 15.87
C LEU A 87 13.49 -0.28 17.37
N LYS A 88 14.61 0.30 17.81
CA LYS A 88 14.76 0.74 19.19
C LYS A 88 13.69 1.76 19.61
N TRP A 89 13.38 2.72 18.74
CA TRP A 89 12.33 3.71 19.03
C TRP A 89 10.95 3.05 19.17
N LEU A 90 10.64 2.02 18.35
CA LEU A 90 9.41 1.22 18.47
C LEU A 90 9.38 0.41 19.77
N ASP A 91 10.49 -0.21 20.16
CA ASP A 91 10.63 -0.98 21.40
C ASP A 91 10.36 -0.15 22.66
N ASP A 92 10.64 1.16 22.60
CA ASP A 92 10.40 2.10 23.70
C ASP A 92 8.92 2.54 23.81
N GLN A 93 8.02 2.13 22.90
CA GLN A 93 6.61 2.51 22.91
C GLN A 93 5.71 1.47 23.61
N ALA A 94 4.57 1.92 24.13
CA ALA A 94 3.55 1.00 24.63
C ALA A 94 2.94 0.17 23.48
N GLU A 95 2.60 -1.09 23.75
CA GLU A 95 1.96 -1.98 22.78
C GLU A 95 0.67 -1.36 22.19
N GLY A 96 0.54 -1.40 20.86
CA GLY A 96 -0.62 -0.85 20.16
C GLY A 96 -0.73 0.69 20.16
N SER A 97 0.31 1.40 20.59
CA SER A 97 0.26 2.87 20.74
C SER A 97 0.75 3.69 19.54
N VAL A 98 1.30 3.04 18.51
CA VAL A 98 1.88 3.69 17.32
C VAL A 98 1.05 3.41 16.08
N VAL A 99 0.72 4.47 15.33
CA VAL A 99 0.06 4.37 14.03
C VAL A 99 1.11 4.27 12.91
N TYR A 100 1.08 3.20 12.12
CA TYR A 100 1.87 3.11 10.89
C TYR A 100 1.13 3.79 9.73
N VAL A 101 1.83 4.70 9.03
CA VAL A 101 1.28 5.45 7.89
C VAL A 101 2.14 5.18 6.66
N SER A 102 1.53 4.67 5.60
CA SER A 102 2.16 4.41 4.31
C SER A 102 1.13 4.44 3.18
N PHE A 103 1.53 5.00 2.04
CA PHE A 103 0.70 5.09 0.83
C PHE A 103 1.19 4.14 -0.29
N GLY A 104 1.92 3.08 0.10
CA GLY A 104 2.44 2.07 -0.82
C GLY A 104 3.82 2.42 -1.38
N SER A 105 4.22 1.73 -2.46
CA SER A 105 5.54 1.90 -3.09
C SER A 105 5.68 3.19 -3.90
N ARG A 106 4.56 3.75 -4.37
CA ARG A 106 4.48 5.01 -5.11
C ARG A 106 3.43 5.90 -4.44
N THR A 107 3.78 7.14 -4.11
CA THR A 107 2.86 8.09 -3.49
C THR A 107 2.17 8.92 -4.58
N ALA A 108 0.84 8.99 -4.51
CA ALA A 108 0.03 9.84 -5.38
C ALA A 108 -0.43 11.15 -4.73
N LEU A 109 0.00 11.42 -3.48
CA LEU A 109 -0.39 12.61 -2.74
C LEU A 109 0.37 13.85 -3.25
N SER A 110 -0.37 14.95 -3.42
CA SER A 110 0.23 16.27 -3.64
C SER A 110 0.92 16.78 -2.37
N ARG A 111 1.74 17.83 -2.52
CA ARG A 111 2.40 18.50 -1.38
C ARG A 111 1.39 19.01 -0.36
N ASP A 112 0.32 19.64 -0.82
CA ASP A 112 -0.72 20.16 0.07
C ASP A 112 -1.40 19.02 0.83
N GLN A 113 -1.63 17.87 0.19
CA GLN A 113 -2.21 16.70 0.87
C GLN A 113 -1.24 16.09 1.90
N ILE A 114 0.05 16.04 1.61
CA ILE A 114 1.08 15.60 2.56
C ILE A 114 1.11 16.55 3.77
N LYS A 115 1.07 17.87 3.53
CA LYS A 115 1.03 18.86 4.59
C LYS A 115 -0.21 18.73 5.47
N GLU A 116 -1.40 18.68 4.88
CA GLU A 116 -2.66 18.54 5.62
C GLU A 116 -2.73 17.23 6.41
N LEU A 117 -2.22 16.13 5.83
CA LEU A 117 -2.12 14.85 6.54
C LEU A 117 -1.19 14.98 7.74
N GLY A 118 -0.02 15.59 7.55
CA GLY A 118 0.94 15.86 8.61
C GLY A 118 0.38 16.70 9.75
N ASP A 119 -0.27 17.81 9.43
CA ASP A 119 -0.95 18.66 10.40
C ASP A 119 -2.06 17.88 11.14
N GLY A 120 -2.78 17.00 10.44
CA GLY A 120 -3.76 16.08 11.02
C GLY A 120 -3.15 15.08 12.00
N LEU A 121 -2.02 14.46 11.64
CA LEU A 121 -1.28 13.50 12.47
C LEU A 121 -0.74 14.15 13.75
N VAL A 122 -0.24 15.39 13.67
CA VAL A 122 0.18 16.13 14.87
C VAL A 122 -1.01 16.42 15.76
N ARG A 123 -2.12 16.90 15.17
CA ARG A 123 -3.31 17.32 15.93
C ARG A 123 -4.06 16.16 16.57
N CYS A 124 -3.98 14.95 16.04
CA CYS A 124 -4.66 13.80 16.62
C CYS A 124 -3.98 13.28 17.90
N GLY A 125 -2.74 13.71 18.17
CA GLY A 125 -2.01 13.38 19.41
C GLY A 125 -1.57 11.92 19.51
N PHE A 126 -1.74 11.13 18.45
CA PHE A 126 -1.21 9.77 18.38
C PHE A 126 0.27 9.80 18.03
N ARG A 127 1.02 8.81 18.54
CA ARG A 127 2.36 8.51 18.05
C ARG A 127 2.23 7.86 16.68
N PHE A 128 3.13 8.17 15.77
CA PHE A 128 3.09 7.59 14.43
C PHE A 128 4.48 7.28 13.88
N LEU A 129 4.53 6.25 13.05
CA LEU A 129 5.62 5.97 12.13
C LEU A 129 5.10 6.26 10.72
N TRP A 130 5.61 7.30 10.06
CA TRP A 130 5.18 7.67 8.73
C TRP A 130 6.30 7.52 7.70
N VAL A 131 6.04 6.71 6.67
CA VAL A 131 6.92 6.55 5.51
C VAL A 131 6.51 7.53 4.42
N VAL A 132 7.26 8.62 4.26
CA VAL A 132 7.01 9.66 3.27
C VAL A 132 7.84 9.37 2.02
N LYS A 133 7.21 8.80 0.99
CA LYS A 133 7.87 8.58 -0.32
C LYS A 133 7.57 9.74 -1.26
N GLU A 134 8.61 10.27 -1.89
CA GLU A 134 8.56 11.44 -2.79
C GLU A 134 8.53 11.07 -4.28
N LYS A 135 8.43 9.78 -4.60
CA LYS A 135 8.24 9.32 -5.99
C LYS A 135 6.81 9.64 -6.43
N LEU A 136 6.58 10.90 -6.79
CA LEU A 136 5.42 11.33 -7.53
C LEU A 136 5.35 10.52 -8.82
N VAL A 137 4.13 10.13 -9.20
CA VAL A 137 3.88 9.63 -10.54
C VAL A 137 4.20 10.79 -11.51
N ASP A 138 5.34 10.68 -12.21
CA ASP A 138 5.74 11.48 -13.38
C ASP A 138 6.23 12.94 -13.17
N ARG A 139 6.80 13.34 -12.02
CA ARG A 139 7.54 14.63 -11.90
C ARG A 139 8.79 14.54 -11.02
N GLU A 140 9.84 15.26 -11.43
CA GLU A 140 11.13 15.38 -10.73
C GLU A 140 10.97 15.98 -9.32
N GLU A 141 11.89 15.59 -8.44
CA GLU A 141 12.00 15.99 -7.04
C GLU A 141 12.12 17.52 -6.92
N GLU A 142 11.12 18.17 -6.31
CA GLU A 142 11.20 19.60 -5.98
C GLU A 142 11.53 19.79 -4.48
N GLU A 143 12.24 20.86 -4.13
CA GLU A 143 12.86 21.11 -2.80
C GLU A 143 11.90 21.23 -1.59
N GLY A 144 10.60 21.45 -1.79
CA GLY A 144 9.65 21.79 -0.71
C GLY A 144 9.22 20.65 0.25
N SER A 145 9.56 19.40 -0.03
CA SER A 145 9.27 18.24 0.84
C SER A 145 10.20 18.16 2.06
N LEU A 146 11.46 18.59 1.88
CA LEU A 146 12.46 18.69 2.95
C LEU A 146 12.00 19.65 4.05
N GLU A 147 11.38 20.78 3.67
CA GLU A 147 10.88 21.77 4.63
C GLU A 147 9.74 21.23 5.51
N ILE A 148 8.89 20.36 4.96
CA ILE A 148 7.80 19.71 5.72
C ILE A 148 8.39 18.72 6.73
N MET A 149 9.39 17.93 6.32
CA MET A 149 10.03 16.96 7.21
C MET A 149 10.89 17.63 8.28
N GLU A 150 11.66 18.68 7.96
CA GLU A 150 12.41 19.46 8.95
C GLU A 150 11.48 20.10 9.99
N LYS A 151 10.32 20.62 9.56
CA LYS A 151 9.31 21.14 10.49
C LYS A 151 8.73 20.05 11.39
N MET A 152 8.50 18.85 10.86
CA MET A 152 7.99 17.72 11.63
C MET A 152 9.03 17.14 12.59
N GLU A 153 10.28 17.00 12.17
CA GLU A 153 11.41 16.61 13.03
C GLU A 153 11.56 17.57 14.23
N GLY A 154 11.24 18.86 14.04
CA GLY A 154 11.20 19.83 15.12
C GLY A 154 10.04 19.62 16.11
N TRP A 155 8.91 19.06 15.66
CA TRP A 155 7.67 18.93 16.44
C TRP A 155 7.53 17.58 17.15
N THR A 156 8.25 16.55 16.72
CA THR A 156 8.00 15.16 17.15
C THR A 156 9.21 14.47 17.81
N LYS A 157 10.23 15.22 18.25
CA LYS A 157 11.53 14.68 18.70
C LYS A 157 11.49 13.53 19.73
N GLU A 158 10.37 13.31 20.42
CA GLU A 158 10.19 12.19 21.35
C GLU A 158 8.97 11.30 21.06
N THR A 159 8.08 11.66 20.13
CA THR A 159 6.75 11.03 20.00
C THR A 159 6.46 10.38 18.66
N SER A 160 7.15 10.74 17.58
CA SER A 160 6.85 10.19 16.25
C SER A 160 8.10 10.10 15.37
N TRP A 161 8.09 9.10 14.49
CA TRP A 161 9.18 8.82 13.55
C TRP A 161 8.73 9.07 12.12
N VAL A 162 9.53 9.81 11.35
CA VAL A 162 9.26 10.09 9.94
C VAL A 162 10.48 9.65 9.13
N THR A 163 10.27 8.86 8.08
CA THR A 163 11.37 8.36 7.24
C THR A 163 11.00 8.32 5.77
N ARG A 164 12.00 8.48 4.90
CA ARG A 164 11.88 8.28 3.44
C ARG A 164 11.98 6.83 3.02
N GLN A 165 12.61 6.02 3.85
CA GLN A 165 12.92 4.62 3.55
C GLN A 165 12.52 3.78 4.75
N TRP A 166 11.56 2.91 4.50
CA TRP A 166 11.24 1.77 5.33
C TRP A 166 10.51 0.79 4.41
N GLU A 167 11.14 -0.34 4.17
CA GLU A 167 10.49 -1.52 3.65
C GLU A 167 10.33 -2.40 4.88
N GLY A 168 9.14 -2.34 5.49
CA GLY A 168 8.80 -3.24 6.58
C GLY A 168 8.77 -4.69 6.09
N PHE A 169 8.74 -5.61 7.05
CA PHE A 169 8.81 -7.07 6.91
C PHE A 169 8.24 -7.65 5.61
#